data_AF-A0A2H6N156-F1
#
_entry.id   AF-A0A2H6N156-F1
#
_cell.length_a   1.000
_cell.length_b   1.000
_cell.length_c   1.000
_cell.angle_alpha   90.00
_cell.angle_beta   90.00
_cell.angle_gamma   90.00
#
_symmetry.space_group_name_H-M   'P 1'
#
loop_
_entity.id
_entity.type
_entity.pdbx_description
1 polymer ?
#
loop_
_entity_poly.entity_id
_entity_poly.type
_entity_poly.pdbx_seq_one_letter_code
_entity_poly.pdbx_strand_id
1 'polypeptide(L)'
;AFATFKDLLTRHKLLSAEFLEQHYDRFFSEYEKLLHSENYVTKRQSLKLLGELLLDRHNFTIMTKYISKPENLKLMMNLLRDKSRNIQFEAFHVFKVFVANPNKTQPILDILLKNQTKLIEFLSKFQNDRTEDEQFNDEKTYLVKQIRDLKRPAQQEA
;
A
#
# COMPACT_ATOMS: atom_id res chain seq x y z
N ALA A 1 11.91 8.64 -19.92
CA ALA A 1 11.06 9.44 -18.99
C ALA A 1 10.94 8.78 -17.61
N PHE A 2 10.26 7.63 -17.47
CA PHE A 2 10.02 7.02 -16.15
C PHE A 2 11.32 6.70 -15.37
N ALA A 3 12.36 6.19 -16.04
CA ALA A 3 13.64 5.90 -15.39
C ALA A 3 14.25 7.13 -14.71
N THR A 4 14.25 8.28 -15.38
CA THR A 4 14.72 9.56 -14.82
C THR A 4 13.85 10.02 -13.65
N PHE A 5 12.52 9.90 -13.76
CA PHE A 5 11.61 10.23 -12.67
C PHE A 5 11.85 9.37 -11.43
N LYS A 6 11.99 8.05 -11.62
CA LYS A 6 12.35 7.11 -10.54
C LYS A 6 13.68 7.49 -9.91
N ASP A 7 14.69 7.79 -10.72
CA ASP A 7 16.03 8.13 -10.24
C ASP A 7 16.02 9.38 -9.35
N LEU A 8 15.32 10.44 -9.79
CA LEU A 8 15.15 11.68 -9.02
C LEU A 8 14.46 11.46 -7.66
N LEU A 9 13.51 10.54 -7.59
CA LEU A 9 12.75 10.25 -6.36
C LEU A 9 13.44 9.25 -5.43
N THR A 10 14.50 8.58 -5.87
CA THR A 10 15.07 7.45 -5.11
C THR A 10 16.57 7.49 -4.90
N ARG A 11 17.34 8.26 -5.70
CA ARG A 11 18.80 8.33 -5.59
C ARG A 11 19.25 9.10 -4.34
N HIS A 12 18.75 10.31 -4.15
CA HIS A 12 19.18 11.20 -3.06
C HIS A 12 18.14 11.20 -1.92
N LYS A 13 18.21 10.17 -1.07
CA LYS A 13 17.16 9.83 -0.09
C LYS A 13 16.63 11.01 0.75
N LEU A 14 17.52 11.79 1.36
CA LEU A 14 17.14 12.92 2.21
C LEU A 14 16.46 14.03 1.39
N LEU A 15 17.02 14.37 0.22
CA LEU A 15 16.46 15.39 -0.67
C LEU A 15 15.09 14.96 -1.21
N SER A 16 14.95 13.70 -1.62
CA SER A 16 13.67 13.16 -2.10
C SER A 16 12.62 13.16 -0.98
N ALA A 17 12.99 12.77 0.25
CA ALA A 17 12.10 12.79 1.40
C ALA A 17 11.62 14.22 1.71
N GLU A 18 12.54 15.18 1.78
CA GLU A 18 12.24 16.60 2.01
C GLU A 18 11.28 17.15 0.94
N PHE A 19 11.57 16.87 -0.34
CA PHE A 19 10.70 17.28 -1.46
C PHE A 19 9.29 16.68 -1.34
N LEU A 20 9.19 15.38 -1.08
CA LEU A 20 7.91 14.67 -0.98
C LEU A 20 7.08 15.14 0.22
N GLU A 21 7.73 15.52 1.32
CA GLU A 21 7.07 16.07 2.50
C GLU A 21 6.52 17.48 2.22
N GLN A 22 7.35 18.37 1.67
CA GLN A 22 6.97 19.76 1.36
C GLN A 22 5.90 19.87 0.27
N HIS A 23 5.89 18.94 -0.69
CA HIS A 23 4.97 18.96 -1.83
C HIS A 23 3.94 17.84 -1.82
N TYR A 24 3.70 17.22 -0.66
CA TYR A 24 2.92 16.00 -0.52
C TYR A 24 1.60 16.02 -1.29
N ASP A 25 0.73 17.00 -1.02
CA ASP A 25 -0.64 16.96 -1.52
C ASP A 25 -0.70 17.15 -3.04
N ARG A 26 0.13 18.03 -3.60
CA ARG A 26 0.26 18.18 -5.06
C ARG A 26 0.88 16.94 -5.70
N PHE A 27 1.99 16.43 -5.13
CA PHE A 27 2.68 15.28 -5.69
C PHE A 27 1.79 14.05 -5.73
N PHE A 28 1.18 13.67 -4.61
CA PHE A 28 0.36 12.46 -4.54
C PHE A 28 -0.97 12.59 -5.30
N SER A 29 -1.53 13.80 -5.44
CA SER A 29 -2.67 14.03 -6.33
C SER A 29 -2.33 13.76 -7.80
N GLU A 30 -1.16 14.17 -8.27
CA GLU A 30 -0.70 13.85 -9.62
C GLU A 30 -0.28 12.38 -9.74
N TYR A 31 0.36 11.82 -8.71
CA TYR A 31 0.79 10.42 -8.69
C TYR A 31 -0.39 9.45 -8.76
N GLU A 32 -1.51 9.76 -8.12
CA GLU A 32 -2.73 8.95 -8.17
C GLU A 32 -3.25 8.78 -9.61
N LYS A 33 -3.08 9.77 -10.48
CA LYS A 33 -3.43 9.67 -11.90
C LYS A 33 -2.60 8.60 -12.61
N LEU A 34 -1.34 8.42 -12.22
CA LEU A 34 -0.47 7.37 -12.76
C LEU A 34 -0.97 5.96 -12.38
N LEU A 35 -1.56 5.81 -11.19
CA LEU A 35 -2.15 4.56 -10.73
C LEU A 35 -3.45 4.22 -11.47
N HIS A 36 -4.07 5.20 -12.14
CA HIS A 36 -5.23 5.02 -13.02
C HIS A 36 -4.86 5.03 -14.51
N SER A 37 -3.57 5.00 -14.85
CA SER A 37 -3.13 5.03 -16.25
C SER A 37 -3.65 3.81 -17.03
N GLU A 38 -4.23 4.04 -18.20
CA GLU A 38 -4.57 2.98 -19.16
C GLU A 38 -3.32 2.29 -19.73
N ASN A 39 -2.16 2.95 -19.65
CA ASN A 39 -0.89 2.35 -20.02
C ASN A 39 -0.43 1.37 -18.92
N TYR A 40 -0.53 0.07 -19.21
CA TYR A 40 -0.15 -1.01 -18.30
C TYR A 40 1.24 -0.84 -17.68
N VAL A 41 2.25 -0.50 -18.49
CA VAL A 41 3.63 -0.35 -18.02
C VAL A 41 3.73 0.81 -17.03
N THR A 42 3.12 1.94 -17.35
CA THR A 42 3.08 3.12 -16.47
C THR A 42 2.38 2.80 -15.17
N LYS A 43 1.20 2.20 -15.22
CA LYS A 43 0.43 1.80 -14.03
C LYS A 43 1.24 0.87 -13.13
N ARG A 44 1.83 -0.19 -13.71
CA ARG A 44 2.62 -1.17 -12.97
C ARG A 44 3.85 -0.56 -12.33
N GLN A 45 4.65 0.17 -13.10
CA GLN A 45 5.91 0.74 -12.61
C GLN A 45 5.66 1.84 -11.57
N SER A 46 4.59 2.62 -11.73
CA SER A 46 4.21 3.64 -10.73
C SER A 46 3.76 3.00 -9.42
N LEU A 47 3.01 1.89 -9.48
CA LEU A 47 2.60 1.16 -8.28
C LEU A 47 3.79 0.49 -7.56
N LYS A 48 4.71 -0.09 -8.32
CA LYS A 48 5.98 -0.62 -7.79
C LYS A 48 6.79 0.46 -7.08
N LEU A 49 6.99 1.60 -7.74
CA LEU A 49 7.72 2.74 -7.18
C LEU A 49 7.02 3.30 -5.93
N LEU A 50 5.69 3.33 -5.90
CA LEU A 50 4.95 3.72 -4.70
C LEU A 50 5.29 2.80 -3.51
N GLY A 51 5.33 1.49 -3.72
CA GLY A 51 5.75 0.54 -2.69
C GLY A 51 7.18 0.80 -2.21
N GLU A 52 8.12 1.02 -3.14
CA GLU A 52 9.51 1.36 -2.81
C GLU A 52 9.61 2.65 -1.98
N LEU A 53 8.86 3.70 -2.34
CA LEU A 53 8.87 4.98 -1.64
C LEU A 53 8.30 4.85 -0.22
N LEU A 54 7.20 4.11 -0.04
CA LEU A 54 6.54 3.97 1.26
C LEU A 54 7.34 3.09 2.24
N LEU A 55 8.17 2.17 1.74
CA LEU A 55 9.00 1.29 2.56
C LEU A 55 10.38 1.89 2.90
N ASP A 56 10.76 3.01 2.29
CA ASP A 56 12.01 3.69 2.59
C ASP A 56 11.94 4.40 3.95
N ARG A 57 12.90 4.10 4.83
CA ARG A 57 12.96 4.67 6.19
C ARG A 57 12.99 6.20 6.23
N HIS A 58 13.54 6.86 5.20
CA HIS A 58 13.60 8.32 5.14
C HIS A 58 12.22 8.94 4.84
N ASN A 59 11.30 8.14 4.31
CA ASN A 59 9.95 8.56 3.96
C ASN A 59 8.91 8.22 5.03
N PHE A 60 9.31 7.98 6.29
CA PHE A 60 8.40 7.56 7.35
C PHE A 60 7.20 8.52 7.54
N THR A 61 7.43 9.84 7.50
CA THR A 61 6.36 10.84 7.60
C THR A 61 5.39 10.76 6.42
N ILE A 62 5.94 10.63 5.20
CA ILE A 62 5.18 10.48 3.96
C ILE A 62 4.34 9.20 4.00
N MET A 63 4.95 8.09 4.41
CA MET A 63 4.29 6.79 4.55
C MET A 63 3.13 6.88 5.54
N THR A 64 3.36 7.43 6.73
CA THR A 64 2.35 7.58 7.78
C THR A 64 1.17 8.43 7.30
N LYS A 65 1.44 9.56 6.61
CA LYS A 65 0.38 10.37 6.01
C LYS A 65 -0.37 9.60 4.92
N TYR A 66 0.32 8.84 4.07
CA TYR A 66 -0.30 8.07 2.97
C TYR A 66 -1.23 6.97 3.48
N ILE A 67 -0.80 6.18 4.46
CA ILE A 67 -1.57 5.05 4.97
C ILE A 67 -2.72 5.46 5.91
N SER A 68 -2.77 6.73 6.30
CA SER A 68 -3.87 7.29 7.09
C SER A 68 -5.12 7.63 6.28
N LYS A 69 -5.00 7.75 4.94
CA LYS A 69 -6.09 8.19 4.05
C LYS A 69 -6.96 7.01 3.58
N PRO A 70 -8.28 7.00 3.85
CA PRO A 70 -9.21 5.93 3.44
C PRO A 70 -9.26 5.65 1.94
N GLU A 71 -9.20 6.69 1.11
CA GLU A 71 -9.24 6.55 -0.35
C GLU A 71 -8.03 5.77 -0.88
N ASN A 72 -6.85 5.99 -0.29
CA ASN A 72 -5.65 5.24 -0.65
C ASN A 72 -5.80 3.75 -0.33
N LEU A 73 -6.40 3.39 0.82
CA LEU A 73 -6.68 2.00 1.16
C LEU A 73 -7.68 1.37 0.18
N LYS A 74 -8.78 2.07 -0.13
CA LYS A 74 -9.79 1.61 -1.09
C LYS A 74 -9.17 1.37 -2.47
N LEU A 75 -8.31 2.27 -2.94
CA LEU A 75 -7.60 2.11 -4.20
C LEU A 75 -6.74 0.84 -4.19
N MET A 76 -5.95 0.62 -3.15
CA MET A 76 -5.12 -0.60 -3.05
C MET A 76 -5.97 -1.87 -3.02
N MET A 77 -7.08 -1.87 -2.26
CA MET A 77 -8.02 -3.00 -2.21
C MET A 77 -8.69 -3.28 -3.57
N ASN A 78 -8.98 -2.24 -4.35
CA ASN A 78 -9.49 -2.40 -5.72
C ASN A 78 -8.41 -2.96 -6.66
N LEU A 79 -7.17 -2.47 -6.56
CA LEU A 79 -6.04 -2.93 -7.38
C LEU A 79 -5.63 -4.38 -7.06
N LEU A 80 -5.87 -4.89 -5.84
CA LEU A 80 -5.75 -6.32 -5.53
C LEU A 80 -6.64 -7.21 -6.40
N ARG A 81 -7.70 -6.64 -7.00
CA ARG A 81 -8.64 -7.33 -7.90
C ARG A 81 -8.48 -6.91 -9.37
N ASP A 82 -7.41 -6.20 -9.72
CA ASP A 82 -7.13 -5.79 -11.10
C ASP A 82 -7.02 -7.00 -12.04
N LYS A 83 -7.36 -6.86 -13.32
CA LYS A 83 -7.24 -7.93 -14.33
C LYS A 83 -5.81 -8.48 -14.48
N SER A 84 -4.80 -7.66 -14.19
CA SER A 84 -3.39 -8.04 -14.29
C SER A 84 -2.84 -8.57 -12.97
N ARG A 85 -2.41 -9.84 -12.96
CA ARG A 85 -1.75 -10.47 -11.80
C ARG A 85 -0.55 -9.70 -11.28
N ASN A 86 0.21 -9.03 -12.16
CA ASN A 86 1.35 -8.23 -11.76
C ASN A 86 0.93 -6.92 -11.07
N ILE A 87 -0.17 -6.30 -11.49
CA ILE A 87 -0.71 -5.12 -10.79
C ILE A 87 -1.21 -5.52 -9.40
N GLN A 88 -1.95 -6.63 -9.30
CA GLN A 88 -2.40 -7.17 -8.02
C GLN A 88 -1.23 -7.41 -7.05
N PHE A 89 -0.12 -7.95 -7.56
CA PHE A 89 1.07 -8.25 -6.75
C PHE A 89 1.76 -6.97 -6.23
N GLU A 90 1.94 -5.96 -7.08
CA GLU A 90 2.50 -4.68 -6.61
C GLU A 90 1.50 -3.96 -5.65
N ALA A 91 0.18 -4.08 -5.86
CA ALA A 91 -0.83 -3.57 -4.93
C ALA A 91 -0.76 -4.23 -3.56
N PHE A 92 -0.47 -5.54 -3.51
CA PHE A 92 -0.28 -6.28 -2.27
C PHE A 92 0.87 -5.69 -1.43
N HIS A 93 1.99 -5.33 -2.05
CA HIS A 93 3.12 -4.71 -1.34
C HIS A 93 2.81 -3.33 -0.76
N VAL A 94 1.85 -2.60 -1.31
CA VAL A 94 1.39 -1.34 -0.71
C VAL A 94 0.31 -1.61 0.34
N PHE A 95 -0.65 -2.49 0.05
CA PHE A 95 -1.71 -2.90 0.98
C PHE A 95 -1.15 -3.45 2.30
N LYS A 96 -0.05 -4.23 2.26
CA LYS A 96 0.56 -4.77 3.48
C LYS A 96 0.97 -3.68 4.47
N VAL A 97 1.39 -2.51 3.99
CA VAL A 97 1.83 -1.38 4.84
C VAL A 97 0.66 -0.83 5.65
N PHE A 98 -0.55 -0.77 5.08
CA PHE A 98 -1.76 -0.36 5.81
C PHE A 98 -2.09 -1.31 6.95
N VAL A 99 -1.99 -2.62 6.71
CA VAL A 99 -2.33 -3.65 7.69
C VAL A 99 -1.25 -3.78 8.76
N ALA A 100 0.03 -3.67 8.38
CA ALA A 100 1.16 -3.77 9.31
C ALA A 100 1.31 -2.54 10.23
N ASN A 101 0.67 -1.41 9.91
CA ASN A 101 0.70 -0.22 10.75
C ASN A 101 0.08 -0.50 12.14
N PRO A 102 0.81 -0.39 13.26
CA PRO A 102 0.24 -0.59 14.59
C PRO A 102 -0.74 0.53 14.97
N ASN A 103 -0.52 1.75 14.45
CA ASN A 103 -1.27 2.96 14.79
C ASN A 103 -2.26 3.31 13.67
N LYS A 104 -3.21 2.42 13.40
CA LYS A 104 -4.24 2.63 12.36
C LYS A 104 -5.20 3.74 12.79
N THR A 105 -5.51 4.66 11.88
CA THR A 105 -6.58 5.65 12.13
C THR A 105 -7.95 4.95 12.15
N GLN A 106 -8.92 5.53 12.87
CA GLN A 106 -10.26 4.95 12.98
C GLN A 106 -10.91 4.64 11.61
N PRO A 107 -10.87 5.55 10.61
CA PRO A 107 -11.44 5.25 9.29
C PRO A 107 -10.78 4.08 8.56
N ILE A 108 -9.48 3.88 8.75
CA ILE A 108 -8.72 2.76 8.17
C ILE A 108 -9.13 1.46 8.85
N LEU A 109 -9.20 1.46 10.18
CA LEU A 109 -9.63 0.32 10.97
C LEU A 109 -11.07 -0.10 10.61
N ASP A 110 -11.98 0.86 10.45
CA ASP A 110 -13.37 0.60 10.09
C ASP A 110 -13.51 -0.07 8.72
N ILE A 111 -12.73 0.35 7.72
CA ILE A 111 -12.71 -0.29 6.40
C ILE A 111 -12.21 -1.73 6.50
N LEU A 112 -11.12 -1.97 7.24
CA LEU A 112 -10.56 -3.31 7.39
C LEU A 112 -11.52 -4.24 8.15
N LEU A 113 -12.13 -3.77 9.25
CA LEU A 113 -13.11 -4.53 10.02
C LEU A 113 -14.37 -4.84 9.20
N LYS A 114 -14.89 -3.86 8.46
CA LYS A 114 -16.07 -4.04 7.58
C LYS A 114 -15.83 -5.11 6.50
N ASN A 115 -14.59 -5.29 6.06
CA ASN A 115 -14.21 -6.26 5.03
C ASN A 115 -13.45 -7.48 5.58
N GLN A 116 -13.37 -7.65 6.90
CA GLN A 116 -12.45 -8.57 7.56
C GLN A 116 -12.55 -10.01 7.02
N THR A 117 -13.74 -10.61 7.05
CA THR A 117 -13.96 -11.99 6.58
C THR A 117 -13.60 -12.15 5.11
N LYS A 118 -14.01 -11.20 4.25
CA LYS A 118 -13.73 -11.24 2.82
C LYS A 118 -12.24 -11.08 2.52
N LEU A 119 -11.55 -10.22 3.26
CA LEU A 119 -10.10 -10.02 3.13
C LEU A 119 -9.32 -11.27 3.53
N ILE A 120 -9.70 -11.93 4.62
CA ILE A 120 -9.08 -13.19 5.06
C ILE A 120 -9.25 -14.25 3.97
N GLU A 121 -10.48 -14.48 3.50
CA GLU A 121 -10.74 -15.47 2.46
C GLU A 121 -9.98 -15.16 1.16
N PHE A 122 -9.98 -13.89 0.75
CA PHE A 122 -9.29 -13.44 -0.45
C PHE A 122 -7.78 -13.71 -0.35
N LEU A 123 -7.14 -13.28 0.75
CA LEU A 123 -5.69 -13.43 0.95
C LEU A 123 -5.25 -14.89 1.06
N SER A 124 -6.07 -15.76 1.66
CA SER A 124 -5.77 -17.20 1.72
C SER A 124 -5.73 -17.87 0.35
N LYS A 125 -6.37 -17.29 -0.67
CA LYS A 125 -6.40 -17.80 -2.06
C LYS A 125 -5.53 -16.95 -3.01
N PHE A 126 -4.91 -15.88 -2.51
CA PHE A 126 -4.25 -14.89 -3.35
C PHE A 126 -2.90 -15.39 -3.90
N GLN A 127 -2.86 -15.61 -5.22
CA GLN A 127 -1.67 -16.01 -5.99
C GLN A 127 -0.88 -17.17 -5.38
N ASN A 128 -1.57 -18.24 -4.94
CA ASN A 128 -0.94 -19.41 -4.31
C ASN A 128 -0.04 -20.23 -5.24
N ASP A 129 -0.10 -19.99 -6.55
CA ASP A 129 0.83 -20.53 -7.54
C ASP A 129 2.26 -19.99 -7.41
N ARG A 130 2.50 -18.93 -6.62
CA ARG A 130 3.84 -18.42 -6.28
C ARG A 130 4.46 -19.20 -5.11
N THR A 131 4.64 -20.51 -5.29
CA THR A 131 5.16 -21.41 -4.23
C THR A 131 6.63 -21.21 -3.92
N GLU A 132 7.42 -20.71 -4.88
CA GLU A 132 8.87 -20.48 -4.71
C GLU A 132 9.20 -19.17 -3.98
N ASP A 133 8.22 -18.29 -3.79
CA ASP A 133 8.38 -17.00 -3.10
C ASP A 133 7.99 -17.15 -1.62
N GLU A 134 8.89 -17.72 -0.82
CA GLU A 134 8.67 -17.96 0.62
C GLU A 134 8.31 -16.66 1.36
N GLN A 135 9.03 -15.56 1.05
CA GLN A 135 8.76 -14.26 1.64
C GLN A 135 7.32 -13.81 1.40
N PHE A 136 6.82 -13.92 0.16
CA PHE A 136 5.44 -13.56 -0.14
C PHE A 136 4.42 -14.44 0.62
N ASN A 137 4.69 -15.73 0.75
CA ASN A 137 3.80 -16.65 1.46
C ASN A 137 3.77 -16.36 2.98
N ASP A 138 4.91 -16.01 3.57
CA ASP A 138 5.01 -15.55 4.96
C ASP A 138 4.27 -14.22 5.16
N GLU A 139 4.46 -13.26 4.25
CA GLU A 139 3.76 -11.97 4.29
C GLU A 139 2.23 -12.17 4.20
N LYS A 140 1.74 -13.05 3.33
CA LYS A 140 0.30 -13.39 3.27
C LYS A 140 -0.20 -13.97 4.59
N THR A 141 0.53 -14.93 5.16
CA THR A 141 0.16 -15.59 6.42
C THR A 141 0.12 -14.58 7.57
N TYR A 142 1.13 -13.71 7.64
CA TYR A 142 1.19 -12.61 8.58
C TYR A 142 -0.01 -11.67 8.44
N LEU A 143 -0.35 -11.24 7.22
CA LEU A 143 -1.49 -10.33 6.98
C LEU A 143 -2.83 -10.96 7.34
N VAL A 144 -3.04 -12.24 7.01
CA VAL A 144 -4.26 -12.97 7.40
C VAL A 144 -4.41 -12.99 8.92
N LYS A 145 -3.31 -13.26 9.65
CA LYS A 145 -3.31 -13.22 11.11
C LYS A 145 -3.61 -11.81 11.63
N GLN A 146 -2.92 -10.79 11.14
CA GLN A 146 -3.14 -9.40 11.55
C GLN A 146 -4.60 -8.97 11.34
N ILE A 147 -5.19 -9.29 10.18
CA ILE A 147 -6.58 -8.92 9.87
C ILE A 147 -7.55 -9.68 10.78
N ARG A 148 -7.32 -10.97 11.05
CA ARG A 148 -8.14 -11.77 11.98
C ARG A 148 -8.11 -11.20 13.40
N ASP A 149 -6.95 -10.75 13.84
CA ASP A 149 -6.73 -10.23 15.19
C ASP A 149 -7.16 -8.76 15.35
N LEU A 150 -7.62 -8.09 14.26
CA LEU A 150 -8.17 -6.74 14.34
C LEU A 150 -9.39 -6.70 15.28
N LYS A 151 -9.32 -5.77 16.24
CA LYS A 151 -10.40 -5.46 17.17
C LYS A 151 -10.62 -3.96 17.19
N ARG A 152 -11.84 -3.54 17.52
CA ARG A 152 -12.08 -2.13 17.84
C ARG A 152 -11.31 -1.82 19.13
N PRO A 153 -10.56 -0.71 19.20
CA PRO A 153 -10.03 -0.25 20.48
C PRO A 153 -11.20 -0.06 21.44
N ALA A 154 -10.99 -0.39 22.72
CA ALA A 154 -11.98 -0.11 23.74
C ALA A 154 -12.33 1.37 23.66
N GLN A 155 -13.63 1.69 23.63
CA GLN A 155 -14.06 3.09 23.76
C GLN A 155 -13.46 3.59 25.07
N GLN A 156 -12.52 4.53 24.99
CA GLN A 156 -12.17 5.33 26.15
C GLN A 156 -13.43 6.13 26.45
N GLU A 157 -14.21 5.64 27.42
CA GLU A 157 -15.28 6.40 28.05
C GLU A 157 -14.64 7.72 28.51
N ALA A 158 -15.05 8.80 27.87
CA ALA A 158 -14.70 10.17 28.25
C ALA A 158 -15.71 10.66 29.30
#